data_AF-A0A392MZE8-F1
#
_entry.id   AF-A0A392MZE8-F1
#
_cell.length_a   1.000
_cell.length_b   1.000
_cell.length_c   1.000
_cell.angle_alpha   90.00
_cell.angle_beta   90.00
_cell.angle_gamma   90.00
#
_symmetry.space_group_name_H-M   'P 1'
#
loop_
_entity.id
_entity.type
_entity.pdbx_description
1 polymer ?
#
loop_
_entity_poly.entity_id
_entity_poly.type
_entity_poly.pdbx_seq_one_letter_code
_entity_poly.pdbx_strand_id
1 'polypeptide(L)' 'MTEALIRKKPGMASVKDMPLLQDGPPPGGFAPVRFARRIPNTGPSALAIFLTTFGAFSWGMYQVGQGKNIGFEGTVVDEF' A
#
# COMPACT_ATOMS: atom_id res chain seq x y z
N MET A 1 17.40 -16.27 -53.67
CA MET A 1 16.41 -17.37 -53.55
C MET A 1 17.01 -18.63 -52.88
N THR A 2 17.98 -18.49 -51.97
CA THR A 2 18.61 -19.61 -51.24
C THR A 2 17.98 -19.87 -49.87
N GLU A 3 17.36 -18.84 -49.28
CA GLU A 3 16.65 -18.92 -48.00
C GLU A 3 15.57 -20.01 -47.95
N ALA A 4 14.92 -20.31 -49.08
CA ALA A 4 13.92 -21.37 -49.18
C ALA A 4 14.50 -22.79 -49.00
N LEU A 5 15.80 -22.98 -49.25
CA LEU A 5 16.49 -24.24 -49.01
C LEU A 5 16.95 -24.39 -47.56
N ILE A 6 17.25 -23.27 -46.89
CA ILE A 6 17.75 -23.22 -45.52
C ILE A 6 16.61 -23.31 -44.51
N ARG A 7 15.55 -22.51 -44.68
CA ARG A 7 14.37 -22.47 -43.80
C ARG A 7 13.28 -23.43 -44.26
N LYS A 8 13.65 -24.63 -44.71
CA LYS A 8 12.71 -25.56 -45.34
C LYS A 8 11.83 -26.27 -44.30
N LYS A 9 10.51 -26.28 -44.51
CA LYS A 9 9.56 -27.15 -43.82
C LYS A 9 9.09 -28.27 -44.76
N PRO A 10 8.95 -29.53 -44.32
CA PRO A 10 8.35 -30.59 -45.14
C PRO A 10 6.93 -30.21 -45.60
N GLY A 11 6.62 -30.39 -46.89
CA GLY A 11 5.29 -30.12 -47.46
C GLY A 11 4.99 -28.66 -47.82
N MET A 12 5.99 -27.78 -47.85
CA MET A 12 5.82 -26.36 -48.18
C MET A 12 5.51 -26.17 -49.68
N ALA A 13 4.32 -25.63 -50.00
CA ALA A 13 3.87 -25.40 -51.38
C ALA A 13 4.27 -24.01 -51.92
N SER A 14 4.56 -23.06 -51.03
CA SER A 14 4.86 -21.67 -51.37
C SER A 14 5.94 -21.09 -50.47
N VAL A 15 6.71 -20.13 -51.00
CA VAL A 15 7.71 -19.37 -50.26
C VAL A 15 7.09 -18.59 -49.08
N LYS A 16 5.79 -18.29 -49.12
CA LYS A 16 5.09 -17.60 -48.00
C LYS A 16 4.98 -18.46 -46.74
N ASP A 17 5.01 -19.78 -46.89
CA ASP A 17 4.84 -20.73 -45.78
C ASP A 17 6.16 -21.10 -45.11
N MET A 18 7.24 -20.36 -45.43
CA MET A 18 8.55 -20.58 -44.82
C MET A 18 8.48 -20.36 -43.32
N PRO A 19 9.00 -21.29 -42.49
CA PRO A 19 9.10 -21.12 -41.05
C PRO A 19 9.89 -19.86 -40.70
N LEU A 20 9.23 -18.98 -39.95
CA LEU A 20 9.78 -17.79 -39.35
C LEU A 20 9.55 -17.88 -37.85
N LEU A 21 10.61 -18.22 -37.11
CA LEU A 21 10.60 -18.19 -35.66
C LEU A 21 11.39 -16.95 -35.23
N GLN A 22 10.67 -15.87 -34.99
CA GLN A 22 11.22 -14.63 -34.45
C GLN A 22 11.16 -14.67 -32.93
N ASP A 23 12.18 -14.12 -32.28
CA ASP A 23 12.10 -13.83 -30.85
C ASP A 23 11.04 -12.75 -30.66
N GLY A 24 10.04 -13.05 -29.85
CA GLY A 24 8.84 -12.25 -29.69
C GLY A 24 8.21 -12.53 -28.34
N PRO A 25 7.39 -11.58 -27.84
CA PRO A 25 6.68 -11.79 -26.60
C PRO A 25 5.81 -13.05 -26.68
N PRO A 26 5.63 -13.77 -25.57
CA PRO A 26 4.74 -14.92 -25.55
C PRO A 26 3.32 -14.51 -25.98
N PRO A 27 2.52 -15.43 -26.56
CA PRO A 27 1.12 -15.16 -26.85
C PRO A 27 0.39 -14.72 -25.58
N GLY A 28 -0.09 -13.47 -25.56
CA GLY A 28 -0.67 -12.83 -24.37
C GLY A 28 0.18 -11.72 -23.73
N GLY A 29 1.42 -11.53 -24.18
CA GLY A 29 2.31 -10.47 -23.72
C GLY A 29 2.93 -10.74 -22.34
N PHE A 30 3.68 -9.77 -21.83
CA PHE A 30 4.27 -9.82 -20.49
C PHE A 30 3.29 -9.31 -19.44
N ALA A 31 3.48 -9.77 -18.19
CA ALA A 31 2.74 -9.23 -17.06
C ALA A 31 2.94 -7.70 -16.95
N PRO A 32 1.90 -6.95 -16.52
CA PRO A 32 1.98 -5.51 -16.41
C PRO A 32 3.04 -5.10 -15.38
N VAL A 33 4.08 -4.40 -15.84
CA VAL A 33 5.13 -3.86 -14.97
C VAL A 33 4.64 -2.58 -14.32
N ARG A 34 4.69 -2.52 -13.00
CA ARG A 34 4.36 -1.31 -12.23
C ARG A 34 5.55 -0.36 -12.27
N PHE A 35 5.39 0.80 -12.91
CA PHE A 35 6.43 1.83 -13.02
C PHE A 35 6.25 2.98 -12.02
N ALA A 36 5.03 3.21 -11.56
CA ALA A 36 4.70 4.37 -10.72
C ALA A 36 4.96 4.09 -9.23
N ARG A 37 5.40 5.14 -8.53
CA ARG A 37 5.55 5.13 -7.07
C ARG A 37 4.17 5.05 -6.40
N ARG A 38 4.00 4.13 -5.46
CA ARG A 38 2.79 4.00 -4.63
C ARG A 38 3.15 4.28 -3.16
N ILE A 39 2.89 5.51 -2.71
CA ILE A 39 3.00 5.87 -1.29
C ILE A 39 1.60 5.82 -0.69
N PRO A 40 1.30 4.87 0.22
CA PRO A 40 0.01 4.81 0.88
C PRO A 40 -0.07 5.87 1.98
N ASN A 41 -1.08 6.75 1.91
CA ASN A 41 -1.43 7.71 2.97
C ASN A 41 -2.53 7.14 3.86
N THR A 42 -2.29 5.97 4.46
CA THR A 42 -3.26 5.25 5.30
C THR A 42 -3.21 5.67 6.77
N GLY A 43 -2.59 6.82 7.07
CA GLY A 43 -2.56 7.39 8.41
C GLY A 43 -3.92 7.95 8.84
N PRO A 44 -4.13 8.17 10.15
CA PRO A 44 -5.33 8.81 10.66
C PRO A 44 -5.49 10.22 10.07
N SER A 45 -6.74 10.60 9.78
CA SER A 45 -7.03 11.92 9.23
C SER A 45 -6.71 13.03 10.24
N ALA A 46 -6.52 14.25 9.76
CA ALA A 46 -6.21 15.41 10.60
C ALA A 46 -7.25 15.59 11.73
N LEU A 47 -8.53 15.43 11.42
CA LEU A 47 -9.61 15.51 12.41
C LEU A 47 -9.56 14.38 13.44
N ALA A 48 -9.22 13.17 13.03
CA ALA A 48 -9.08 12.06 13.96
C ALA A 48 -7.96 12.35 14.97
N ILE A 49 -6.79 12.79 14.50
CA ILE A 49 -5.68 13.18 15.37
C ILE A 49 -6.11 14.31 16.32
N PHE A 50 -6.73 15.37 15.78
CA PHE A 50 -7.16 16.51 16.56
C PHE A 50 -8.16 16.13 17.67
N LEU A 51 -9.21 15.39 17.33
CA LEU A 51 -10.25 15.00 18.27
C LEU A 51 -9.71 14.04 19.34
N THR A 52 -8.83 13.11 18.96
CA THR A 52 -8.18 12.22 19.93
C THR A 52 -7.34 13.00 20.91
N THR A 53 -6.50 13.92 20.43
CA THR A 53 -5.67 14.74 21.33
C THR A 53 -6.51 15.67 22.20
N PHE A 54 -7.52 16.34 21.63
CA PHE A 54 -8.40 17.23 22.36
C PHE A 54 -9.22 16.48 23.43
N GLY A 55 -9.75 15.31 23.08
CA GLY A 55 -10.50 14.45 24.00
C GLY A 55 -9.64 13.95 25.15
N ALA A 56 -8.44 13.44 24.84
CA ALA A 56 -7.48 13.00 25.86
C ALA A 56 -7.07 14.14 26.79
N PHE A 57 -6.82 15.34 26.24
CA PHE A 57 -6.46 16.51 27.03
C PHE A 57 -7.60 16.97 27.94
N SER A 58 -8.82 17.13 27.39
CA SER A 58 -9.99 17.56 28.16
C SER A 58 -10.33 16.56 29.27
N TRP A 59 -10.24 15.27 28.99
CA TRP A 59 -10.43 14.22 29.98
C TRP A 59 -9.33 14.21 31.05
N GLY A 60 -8.06 14.40 30.66
CA GLY A 60 -6.95 14.55 31.59
C GLY A 60 -7.16 15.71 32.55
N MET A 61 -7.58 16.88 32.04
CA MET A 61 -7.86 18.06 32.87
C MET A 61 -9.05 17.86 33.81
N TYR A 62 -10.09 17.15 33.35
CA TYR A 62 -11.20 16.77 34.22
C TYR A 62 -10.75 15.89 35.39
N GLN A 63 -9.89 14.91 35.13
CA GLN A 63 -9.32 14.07 36.20
C GLN A 63 -8.43 14.85 37.16
N VAL A 64 -7.58 15.76 36.66
CA VAL A 64 -6.76 16.66 37.51
C VAL A 64 -7.64 17.51 38.42
N GLY A 65 -8.74 18.05 37.89
CA GLY A 65 -9.71 18.82 38.67
C GLY A 65 -10.35 18.00 39.79
N GLN A 66 -10.72 16.75 39.53
CA GLN A 66 -11.25 15.84 40.55
C GLN A 66 -10.20 15.44 41.60
N GLY A 67 -8.95 15.18 41.18
CA GLY A 67 -7.85 14.83 42.09
C GLY A 67 -7.51 15.93 43.10
N LYS A 68 -7.67 17.20 42.70
CA LYS A 68 -7.53 18.35 43.62
C LYS A 68 -8.58 18.35 44.74
N ASN A 69 -9.80 17.92 44.44
CA ASN A 69 -10.89 17.85 45.43
C ASN A 69 -10.71 16.66 46.37
N ILE A 70 -10.21 15.53 45.88
CA ILE A 70 -9.92 14.33 46.69
C ILE A 70 -8.74 14.53 47.66
N GLY A 71 -7.68 15.24 47.25
CA GLY A 71 -6.50 15.46 48.11
C GLY A 71 -6.69 16.48 49.24
N PHE A 72 -7.59 17.46 49.07
CA PHE A 72 -7.91 18.46 50.10
C PHE A 72 -8.90 17.94 51.16
N GLU A 73 -9.74 16.97 50.82
CA GLU A 73 -10.71 16.38 51.74
C GLU A 73 -10.12 15.20 52.54
N GLY A 74 -9.09 14.53 52.03
CA GLY A 74 -8.46 13.35 52.65
C GLY A 74 -7.27 13.60 53.58
N THR A 75 -6.92 14.85 53.92
CA THR A 75 -5.74 15.17 54.76
C THR A 75 -6.05 15.90 56.07
N VAL A 76 -7.33 16.16 56.39
CA VAL A 76 -7.72 16.95 57.58
C VAL A 76 -8.49 16.12 58.64
N VAL A 77 -8.52 14.79 58.51
CA VAL A 77 -9.26 13.91 59.44
C VAL A 77 -8.41 12.87 60.20
N ASP A 78 -7.09 12.87 60.03
CA ASP A 78 -6.19 11.86 60.62
C ASP A 78 -5.17 12.40 61.65
N GLU A 79 -5.36 13.60 62.19
CA GLU A 79 -4.64 14.03 63.41
C GLU A 79 -5.61 14.78 64.35
N PHE A 80 -5.67 14.33 65.61
CA PHE A 80 -6.55 14.67 66.75
C PHE A 80 -7.82 13.82 66.96
#